data_AF-A0A6I8N1D3-F1
#
_entry.id   AF-A0A6I8N1D3-F1
#
_cell.length_a   1.000
_cell.length_b   1.000
_cell.length_c   1.000
_cell.angle_alpha   90.00
_cell.angle_beta   90.00
_cell.angle_gamma   90.00
#
_symmetry.space_group_name_H-M   'P 1'
#
loop_
_entity.id
_entity.type
_entity.pdbx_description
1 polymer ?
#
loop_
_entity_poly.entity_id
_entity_poly.type
_entity_poly.pdbx_seq_one_letter_code
_entity_poly.pdbx_strand_id
1 'polypeptide(L)'
;MLSRAVLAALANAAPALKNAALLGPGVLQASRIFHTGQPCLAPLPPLPEHGGKVRFGLIPEEFFQFLYPKTGVTGPYVLGTGLVLYLLSKEIYVITTETFSSIATLSLIIYGIKKYGPSVAAFADKLNADQIAQMEEVKQASVKHIQDAIEVEKAQQALVGKRHYLFDVQRNNIAMTLEVYYRERLHRVYTEVKNRLDYQISMQNMMRRKEQDHMINWVEKHVVQSISAQQEKEKMGSDDNSAPVTSCSWPLLYTGSARSAAASILQEGNLPLYPENNFKRLLR
;
A
#
# COMPACT_ATOMS: atom_id res chain seq x y z
N MET A 1 -20.57 45.26 -8.04
CA MET A 1 -21.91 44.97 -8.60
C MET A 1 -22.12 43.46 -8.80
N LEU A 2 -21.83 42.62 -7.81
CA LEU A 2 -22.10 41.16 -7.83
C LEU A 2 -22.12 40.60 -6.39
N SER A 3 -23.09 40.99 -5.57
CA SER A 3 -23.20 40.47 -4.19
C SER A 3 -24.54 40.79 -3.52
N ARG A 4 -25.67 40.60 -4.22
CA ARG A 4 -27.02 40.80 -3.63
C ARG A 4 -28.11 39.81 -4.08
N ALA A 5 -27.77 38.71 -4.75
CA ALA A 5 -28.78 37.75 -5.26
C ALA A 5 -28.86 36.41 -4.51
N VAL A 6 -28.07 36.19 -3.45
CA VAL A 6 -27.93 34.85 -2.82
C VAL A 6 -28.80 34.65 -1.56
N LEU A 7 -29.57 35.66 -1.11
CA LEU A 7 -30.29 35.59 0.18
C LEU A 7 -31.82 35.69 0.11
N ALA A 8 -32.43 35.68 -1.08
CA ALA A 8 -33.88 35.90 -1.23
C ALA A 8 -34.73 34.64 -1.45
N ALA A 9 -34.16 33.43 -1.48
CA ALA A 9 -34.92 32.19 -1.74
C ALA A 9 -35.17 31.30 -0.51
N LEU A 10 -34.83 31.77 0.71
CA LEU A 10 -34.88 30.96 1.94
C LEU A 10 -36.07 31.26 2.86
N ALA A 11 -37.04 32.05 2.40
CA ALA A 11 -38.21 32.42 3.19
C ALA A 11 -39.49 32.23 2.37
N ASN A 12 -39.96 30.98 2.29
CA ASN A 12 -41.39 30.67 2.19
C ASN A 12 -41.64 29.25 2.75
N ALA A 13 -41.90 29.24 4.06
CA ALA A 13 -42.89 28.41 4.76
C ALA A 13 -42.95 26.88 4.51
N ALA A 14 -42.49 26.12 5.52
CA ALA A 14 -43.08 24.83 5.93
C ALA A 14 -44.52 25.06 6.49
N PRO A 15 -45.34 24.06 6.89
CA PRO A 15 -45.22 22.59 6.87
C PRO A 15 -46.49 21.86 6.34
N ALA A 16 -46.36 20.74 5.61
CA ALA A 16 -47.51 19.86 5.35
C ALA A 16 -47.08 18.39 5.19
N LEU A 17 -46.51 17.83 6.26
CA LEU A 17 -46.29 16.39 6.40
C LEU A 17 -47.24 15.86 7.46
N LYS A 18 -48.53 15.85 7.12
CA LYS A 18 -49.57 15.08 7.81
C LYS A 18 -50.34 14.37 6.71
N ASN A 19 -50.34 13.04 6.79
CA ASN A 19 -51.05 12.09 5.93
C ASN A 19 -50.26 11.57 4.71
N ALA A 20 -49.28 10.70 4.97
CA ALA A 20 -49.01 9.57 4.07
C ALA A 20 -48.69 8.36 4.95
N ALA A 21 -49.56 7.37 4.86
CA ALA A 21 -49.56 6.17 5.67
C ALA A 21 -48.30 5.32 5.49
N LEU A 22 -48.01 4.56 6.53
CA LEU A 22 -47.07 3.45 6.62
C LEU A 22 -47.13 2.56 5.35
N LEU A 23 -46.15 2.68 4.44
CA LEU A 23 -45.96 1.72 3.35
C LEU A 23 -45.19 0.52 3.91
N GLY A 24 -45.85 -0.63 3.95
CA GLY A 24 -45.28 -1.90 4.41
C GLY A 24 -44.12 -2.40 3.53
N PRO A 25 -43.34 -3.37 4.04
CA PRO A 25 -42.17 -3.91 3.34
C PRO A 25 -42.64 -4.83 2.22
N GLY A 26 -42.82 -4.32 1.00
CA GLY A 26 -43.30 -5.18 -0.08
C GLY A 26 -43.51 -4.56 -1.45
N VAL A 27 -43.21 -3.28 -1.66
CA VAL A 27 -43.30 -2.67 -2.98
C VAL A 27 -41.92 -2.16 -3.37
N LEU A 28 -41.06 -3.08 -3.80
CA LEU A 28 -39.99 -2.73 -4.73
C LEU A 28 -40.71 -2.27 -6.00
N GLN A 29 -40.91 -0.96 -6.14
CA GLN A 29 -41.09 -0.38 -7.47
C GLN A 29 -39.82 -0.67 -8.25
N ALA A 30 -39.80 -1.82 -8.92
CA ALA A 30 -39.03 -1.99 -10.13
C ALA A 30 -39.61 -0.99 -11.13
N SER A 31 -39.13 0.26 -11.06
CA SER A 31 -39.29 1.17 -12.18
C SER A 31 -38.63 0.47 -13.36
N ARG A 32 -39.46 -0.10 -14.24
CA ARG A 32 -39.03 -0.33 -15.62
C ARG A 32 -38.50 1.03 -16.06
N ILE A 33 -37.19 1.11 -16.25
CA ILE A 33 -36.55 2.22 -16.92
C ILE A 33 -37.05 2.12 -18.36
N PHE A 34 -38.25 2.64 -18.60
CA PHE A 34 -38.65 3.02 -19.95
C PHE A 34 -37.64 4.08 -20.34
N HIS A 35 -36.71 3.69 -21.21
CA HIS A 35 -35.80 4.61 -21.86
C HIS A 35 -36.65 5.64 -22.60
N THR A 36 -36.96 6.77 -21.96
CA THR A 36 -37.38 8.01 -22.63
C THR A 36 -36.14 8.69 -23.24
N GLY A 37 -35.25 7.89 -23.84
CA GLY A 37 -34.18 8.39 -24.68
C GLY A 37 -34.80 8.76 -26.02
N GLN A 38 -34.40 9.90 -26.57
CA GLN A 38 -34.76 10.25 -27.94
C GLN A 38 -34.43 9.05 -28.86
N PRO A 39 -35.27 8.73 -29.86
CA PRO A 39 -35.06 7.57 -30.74
C PRO A 39 -33.72 7.60 -31.49
N CYS A 40 -33.05 8.75 -31.54
CA CYS A 40 -31.71 8.92 -32.09
C CYS A 40 -30.57 8.35 -31.22
N LEU A 41 -30.82 7.97 -29.97
CA LEU A 41 -29.85 7.40 -29.04
C LEU A 41 -29.97 5.87 -28.92
N ALA A 42 -30.84 5.25 -29.72
CA ALA A 42 -30.91 3.80 -29.80
C ALA A 42 -29.59 3.25 -30.37
N PRO A 43 -29.06 2.12 -29.86
CA PRO A 43 -27.89 1.47 -30.44
C PRO A 43 -28.19 1.13 -31.91
N LEU A 44 -27.52 1.84 -32.82
CA LEU A 44 -27.60 1.54 -34.25
C LEU A 44 -26.66 0.35 -34.54
N PRO A 45 -27.02 -0.51 -35.50
CA PRO A 45 -26.07 -1.52 -35.98
C PRO A 45 -24.81 -0.82 -36.51
N PRO A 46 -23.62 -1.42 -36.33
CA PRO A 46 -22.39 -0.86 -36.87
C PRO A 46 -22.47 -0.78 -38.40
N LEU A 47 -21.82 0.23 -38.97
CA LEU A 47 -21.75 0.34 -40.42
C LEU A 47 -20.93 -0.83 -41.00
N PRO A 48 -21.31 -1.37 -42.17
CA PRO A 48 -20.51 -2.37 -42.84
C PRO A 48 -19.14 -1.79 -43.23
N GLU A 49 -18.07 -2.56 -43.08
CA GLU A 49 -16.69 -2.11 -43.35
C GLU A 49 -16.43 -1.78 -44.82
N HIS A 50 -17.14 -2.44 -45.73
CA HIS A 50 -16.99 -2.24 -47.18
C HIS A 50 -18.34 -1.92 -47.82
N GLY A 51 -18.34 -0.89 -48.65
CA GLY A 51 -19.47 -0.53 -49.50
C GLY A 51 -19.58 -1.43 -50.73
N GLY A 52 -20.70 -1.30 -51.44
CA GLY A 52 -20.91 -1.99 -52.72
C GLY A 52 -19.84 -1.61 -53.75
N LYS A 53 -19.37 -2.59 -54.52
CA LYS A 53 -18.35 -2.37 -55.54
C LYS A 53 -18.94 -1.59 -56.72
N VAL A 54 -18.22 -0.58 -57.21
CA VAL A 54 -18.64 0.26 -58.34
C VAL A 54 -17.60 0.21 -59.45
N ARG A 55 -18.03 -0.01 -60.69
CA ARG A 55 -17.19 0.09 -61.90
C ARG A 55 -17.32 1.50 -62.51
N PHE A 56 -16.22 2.03 -63.05
CA PHE A 56 -16.17 3.35 -63.70
C PHE A 56 -16.60 4.55 -62.83
N GLY A 57 -16.71 4.36 -61.51
CA GLY A 57 -17.09 5.41 -60.55
C GLY A 57 -18.60 5.73 -60.46
N LEU A 58 -19.40 5.32 -61.46
CA LEU A 58 -20.84 5.64 -61.53
C LEU A 58 -21.76 4.41 -61.53
N ILE A 59 -21.30 3.27 -62.06
CA ILE A 59 -22.18 2.12 -62.33
C ILE A 59 -21.87 1.00 -61.32
N PRO A 60 -22.84 0.60 -60.47
CA PRO A 60 -22.61 -0.44 -59.46
C PRO A 60 -22.41 -1.81 -60.11
N GLU A 61 -21.63 -2.67 -59.45
CA GLU A 61 -21.42 -4.07 -59.87
C GLU A 61 -22.73 -4.85 -59.95
N GLU A 62 -23.71 -4.51 -59.12
CA GLU A 62 -25.05 -5.10 -59.11
C GLU A 62 -25.75 -5.02 -60.48
N PHE A 63 -25.52 -3.93 -61.22
CA PHE A 63 -26.05 -3.78 -62.57
C PHE A 63 -25.39 -4.75 -63.56
N PHE A 64 -24.09 -5.02 -63.40
CA PHE A 64 -23.38 -6.00 -64.20
C PHE A 64 -23.84 -7.42 -63.86
N GLN A 65 -24.03 -7.73 -62.58
CA GLN A 65 -24.54 -9.03 -62.13
C GLN A 65 -25.94 -9.31 -62.65
N PHE A 66 -26.81 -8.30 -62.68
CA PHE A 66 -28.16 -8.41 -63.23
C PHE A 66 -28.17 -8.83 -64.71
N LEU A 67 -27.25 -8.28 -65.52
CA LEU A 67 -27.17 -8.57 -66.96
C LEU A 67 -26.30 -9.79 -67.31
N TYR A 68 -25.41 -10.19 -66.40
CA TYR A 68 -24.49 -11.31 -66.57
C TYR A 68 -25.15 -12.62 -67.04
N PRO A 69 -26.25 -13.12 -66.43
CA PRO A 69 -26.85 -14.40 -66.85
C PRO A 69 -27.47 -14.37 -68.25
N LYS A 70 -27.66 -13.19 -68.86
CA LYS A 70 -28.30 -13.04 -70.17
C LYS A 70 -27.32 -12.71 -71.29
N THR A 71 -26.35 -11.86 -71.00
CA THR A 71 -25.48 -11.25 -72.03
C THR A 71 -23.99 -11.39 -71.71
N GLY A 72 -23.66 -12.11 -70.64
CA GLY A 72 -22.29 -12.32 -70.18
C GLY A 72 -21.61 -11.03 -69.71
N VAL A 73 -20.28 -11.07 -69.55
CA VAL A 73 -19.49 -9.92 -69.10
C VAL A 73 -19.58 -8.76 -70.09
N THR A 74 -19.61 -9.04 -71.39
CA THR A 74 -19.59 -8.03 -72.46
C THR A 74 -20.90 -7.28 -72.60
N GLY A 75 -22.01 -7.85 -72.13
CA GLY A 75 -23.35 -7.29 -72.28
C GLY A 75 -23.49 -5.83 -71.84
N PRO A 76 -23.19 -5.50 -70.57
CA PRO A 76 -23.26 -4.13 -70.08
C PRO A 76 -22.35 -3.14 -70.84
N TYR A 77 -21.18 -3.60 -71.31
CA TYR A 77 -20.26 -2.75 -72.06
C TYR A 77 -20.78 -2.42 -73.46
N VAL A 78 -21.31 -3.42 -74.17
CA VAL A 78 -21.93 -3.24 -75.49
C VAL A 78 -23.23 -2.43 -75.38
N LEU A 79 -23.99 -2.60 -74.30
CA LEU A 79 -25.13 -1.75 -73.99
C LEU A 79 -24.68 -0.30 -73.79
N GLY A 80 -23.64 -0.06 -72.99
CA GLY A 80 -23.11 1.27 -72.74
C GLY A 80 -22.65 1.98 -74.02
N THR A 81 -21.85 1.31 -74.85
CA THR A 81 -21.39 1.89 -76.13
C THR A 81 -22.54 2.05 -77.13
N GLY A 82 -23.48 1.10 -77.18
CA GLY A 82 -24.67 1.17 -78.01
C GLY A 82 -25.60 2.33 -77.63
N LEU A 83 -25.75 2.60 -76.33
CA LEU A 83 -26.56 3.72 -75.82
C LEU A 83 -25.93 5.07 -76.17
N VAL A 84 -24.60 5.19 -76.03
CA VAL A 84 -23.88 6.41 -76.46
C VAL A 84 -24.02 6.64 -77.97
N LEU A 85 -23.85 5.58 -78.78
CA LEU A 85 -24.01 5.67 -80.24
C LEU A 85 -25.45 6.02 -80.64
N TYR A 86 -26.45 5.47 -79.94
CA TYR A 86 -27.86 5.77 -80.16
C TYR A 86 -28.19 7.23 -79.83
N LEU A 87 -27.71 7.76 -78.70
CA LEU A 87 -27.90 9.17 -78.31
C LEU A 87 -27.33 10.15 -79.34
N LEU A 88 -26.17 9.82 -79.90
CA LEU A 88 -25.53 10.60 -80.97
C LEU A 88 -26.30 10.47 -82.30
N SER A 89 -26.69 9.25 -82.70
CA SER A 89 -27.38 9.00 -83.97
C SER A 89 -28.81 9.56 -84.01
N LYS A 90 -29.48 9.69 -82.87
CA LYS A 90 -30.82 10.27 -82.76
C LYS A 90 -30.82 11.75 -82.35
N GLU A 91 -29.65 12.38 -82.30
CA GLU A 91 -29.47 13.78 -81.90
C GLU A 91 -30.13 14.14 -80.55
N ILE A 92 -30.38 13.13 -79.69
CA ILE A 92 -30.84 13.36 -78.31
C ILE A 92 -29.72 14.02 -77.52
N TYR A 93 -28.46 13.75 -77.90
CA TYR A 93 -27.28 14.46 -77.44
C TYR A 93 -26.66 15.25 -78.59
N VAL A 94 -26.90 16.56 -78.63
CA VAL A 94 -26.37 17.48 -79.65
C VAL A 94 -24.95 17.92 -79.28
N ILE A 95 -24.01 17.80 -80.21
CA ILE A 95 -22.62 18.25 -80.01
C ILE A 95 -22.55 19.77 -80.16
N THR A 96 -22.46 20.47 -79.04
CA THR A 96 -22.29 21.93 -78.99
C THR A 96 -20.89 22.29 -78.49
N THR A 97 -20.57 23.59 -78.50
CA THR A 97 -19.32 24.10 -77.91
C THR A 97 -19.19 23.77 -76.42
N GLU A 98 -20.31 23.62 -75.70
CA GLU A 98 -20.34 23.24 -74.29
C GLU A 98 -19.91 21.78 -74.04
N THR A 99 -20.13 20.88 -75.01
CA THR A 99 -19.69 19.48 -74.91
C THR A 99 -18.19 19.38 -74.72
N PHE A 100 -17.40 20.17 -75.45
CA PHE A 100 -15.94 20.21 -75.29
C PHE A 100 -15.51 20.71 -73.91
N SER A 101 -16.21 21.74 -73.39
CA SER A 101 -15.99 22.23 -72.03
C SER A 101 -16.30 21.15 -70.98
N SER A 102 -17.42 20.43 -71.13
CA SER A 102 -17.82 19.36 -70.22
C SER A 102 -16.82 18.20 -70.16
N ILE A 103 -16.24 17.81 -71.31
CA ILE A 103 -15.20 16.77 -71.38
C ILE A 103 -13.93 17.23 -70.65
N ALA A 104 -13.53 18.50 -70.84
CA ALA A 104 -12.39 19.07 -70.13
C ALA A 104 -12.61 19.09 -68.61
N THR A 105 -13.78 19.54 -68.14
CA THR A 105 -14.14 19.54 -66.72
C THR A 105 -14.19 18.13 -66.14
N LEU A 106 -14.79 17.16 -66.84
CA LEU A 106 -14.86 15.77 -66.38
C LEU A 106 -13.46 15.15 -66.28
N SER A 107 -12.58 15.43 -67.23
CA SER A 107 -11.19 14.94 -67.21
C SER A 107 -10.41 15.46 -66.00
N LEU A 108 -10.60 16.73 -65.63
CA LEU A 108 -9.98 17.35 -64.47
C LEU A 108 -10.49 16.73 -63.17
N ILE A 109 -11.80 16.47 -63.07
CA ILE A 109 -12.41 15.80 -61.91
C ILE A 109 -11.82 14.38 -61.75
N ILE A 110 -11.75 13.60 -62.82
CA ILE A 110 -11.17 12.24 -62.80
C ILE A 110 -9.70 12.29 -62.38
N TYR A 111 -8.94 13.27 -62.88
CA TYR A 111 -7.54 13.46 -62.49
C TYR A 111 -7.41 13.81 -61.00
N GLY A 112 -8.25 14.72 -60.51
CA GLY A 112 -8.29 15.11 -59.10
C GLY A 112 -8.60 13.93 -58.18
N ILE A 113 -9.62 13.13 -58.49
CA ILE A 113 -10.00 11.94 -57.71
C ILE A 113 -8.86 10.91 -57.71
N LYS A 114 -8.23 10.65 -58.86
CA LYS A 114 -7.13 9.67 -58.94
C LYS A 114 -5.87 10.11 -58.20
N LYS A 115 -5.55 11.41 -58.19
CA LYS A 115 -4.34 11.93 -57.56
C LYS A 115 -4.51 12.20 -56.06
N TYR A 116 -5.61 12.83 -55.68
CA TYR A 116 -5.84 13.26 -54.29
C TYR A 116 -6.74 12.32 -53.49
N GLY A 117 -7.45 11.38 -54.15
CA GLY A 117 -8.34 10.42 -53.51
C GLY A 117 -7.70 9.64 -52.35
N PRO A 118 -6.52 9.00 -52.52
CA PRO A 118 -5.88 8.25 -51.44
C PRO A 118 -5.53 9.13 -50.23
N SER A 119 -5.10 10.38 -50.46
CA SER A 119 -4.76 11.32 -49.39
C SER A 119 -5.99 11.73 -48.58
N VAL A 120 -7.10 12.03 -49.26
CA VAL A 120 -8.37 12.40 -48.62
C VAL A 120 -8.97 11.21 -47.86
N ALA A 121 -8.90 10.00 -48.41
CA ALA A 121 -9.35 8.78 -47.73
C ALA A 121 -8.56 8.54 -46.43
N ALA A 122 -7.22 8.57 -46.50
CA ALA A 122 -6.37 8.41 -45.33
C ALA A 122 -6.59 9.51 -44.28
N PHE A 123 -6.92 10.73 -44.71
CA PHE A 123 -7.26 11.82 -43.80
C PHE A 123 -8.60 11.58 -43.09
N ALA A 124 -9.64 11.12 -43.80
CA ALA A 124 -10.92 10.77 -43.21
C ALA A 124 -10.80 9.62 -42.19
N ASP A 125 -10.00 8.59 -42.52
CA ASP A 125 -9.74 7.46 -41.62
C ASP A 125 -9.03 7.92 -40.33
N LYS A 126 -8.06 8.82 -40.45
CA LYS A 126 -7.38 9.41 -39.28
C LYS A 126 -8.33 10.18 -38.38
N LEU A 127 -9.22 11.01 -38.94
CA LEU A 127 -10.19 11.76 -38.13
C LEU A 127 -11.14 10.85 -37.36
N ASN A 128 -11.54 9.72 -37.95
CA ASN A 128 -12.37 8.72 -37.26
C ASN A 128 -11.57 8.02 -36.15
N ALA A 129 -10.33 7.62 -36.43
CA ALA A 129 -9.45 6.97 -35.46
C ALA A 129 -9.14 7.89 -34.26
N ASP A 130 -8.83 9.17 -34.51
CA ASP A 130 -8.54 10.15 -33.47
C ASP A 130 -9.76 10.40 -32.58
N GLN A 131 -10.96 10.49 -33.16
CA GLN A 131 -12.21 10.61 -32.38
C GLN A 131 -12.44 9.40 -31.49
N ILE A 132 -12.26 8.18 -32.03
CA ILE A 132 -12.41 6.94 -31.25
C ILE A 132 -11.36 6.89 -30.12
N ALA A 133 -10.11 7.27 -30.41
CA ALA A 133 -9.02 7.29 -29.44
C ALA A 133 -9.31 8.28 -28.30
N GLN A 134 -9.72 9.51 -28.60
CA GLN A 134 -10.08 10.50 -27.58
C GLN A 134 -11.24 10.02 -26.70
N MET A 135 -12.28 9.42 -27.30
CA MET A 135 -13.41 8.89 -26.54
C MET A 135 -12.99 7.71 -25.65
N GLU A 136 -12.10 6.84 -26.14
CA GLU A 136 -11.58 5.73 -25.37
C GLU A 136 -10.66 6.20 -24.22
N GLU A 137 -9.81 7.20 -24.45
CA GLU A 137 -8.98 7.82 -23.41
C GLU A 137 -9.83 8.42 -22.29
N VAL A 138 -10.87 9.19 -22.63
CA VAL A 138 -11.79 9.77 -21.65
C VAL A 138 -12.53 8.67 -20.88
N LYS A 139 -12.99 7.62 -21.57
CA LYS A 139 -13.63 6.47 -20.92
C LYS A 139 -12.67 5.80 -19.94
N GLN A 140 -11.45 5.49 -20.36
CA GLN A 140 -10.45 4.86 -19.50
C GLN A 140 -10.02 5.74 -18.33
N ALA A 141 -9.87 7.05 -18.54
CA ALA A 141 -9.58 8.00 -17.48
C ALA A 141 -10.71 8.05 -16.44
N SER A 142 -11.97 8.05 -16.89
CA SER A 142 -13.13 8.03 -15.99
C SER A 142 -13.22 6.72 -15.19
N VAL A 143 -12.98 5.57 -15.83
CA VAL A 143 -12.98 4.26 -15.17
C VAL A 143 -11.87 4.20 -14.12
N LYS A 144 -10.66 4.66 -14.46
CA LYS A 144 -9.53 4.74 -13.52
C LYS A 144 -9.86 5.64 -12.33
N HIS A 145 -10.36 6.84 -12.58
CA HIS A 145 -10.74 7.77 -11.52
C HIS A 145 -11.78 7.18 -10.56
N ILE A 146 -12.79 6.48 -11.09
CA ILE A 146 -13.81 5.81 -10.25
C ILE A 146 -13.17 4.66 -9.47
N GLN A 147 -12.28 3.89 -10.09
CA GLN A 147 -11.57 2.79 -9.43
C GLN A 147 -10.68 3.29 -8.28
N ASP A 148 -9.92 4.36 -8.51
CA ASP A 148 -9.07 5.00 -7.50
C ASP A 148 -9.92 5.51 -6.32
N ALA A 149 -11.07 6.13 -6.61
CA ALA A 149 -12.01 6.55 -5.56
C ALA A 149 -12.54 5.37 -4.74
N ILE A 150 -12.87 4.24 -5.39
CA ILE A 150 -13.29 3.00 -4.70
C ILE A 150 -12.17 2.46 -3.81
N GLU A 151 -10.91 2.51 -4.25
CA GLU A 151 -9.77 2.04 -3.47
C GLU A 151 -9.51 2.91 -2.24
N VAL A 152 -9.64 4.23 -2.37
CA VAL A 152 -9.57 5.17 -1.24
C VAL A 152 -10.68 4.89 -0.23
N GLU A 153 -11.92 4.72 -0.68
CA GLU A 153 -13.06 4.40 0.19
C GLU A 153 -12.88 3.04 0.90
N LYS A 154 -12.39 2.02 0.19
CA LYS A 154 -12.08 0.71 0.79
C LYS A 154 -10.98 0.81 1.85
N ALA A 155 -9.93 1.59 1.59
CA ALA A 155 -8.88 1.84 2.57
C ALA A 155 -9.45 2.53 3.81
N GLN A 156 -10.35 3.50 3.61
CA GLN A 156 -11.00 4.21 4.71
C GLN A 156 -11.94 3.31 5.52
N GLN A 157 -12.72 2.45 4.87
CA GLN A 157 -13.52 1.41 5.53
C GLN A 157 -12.65 0.46 6.35
N ALA A 158 -11.51 0.04 5.81
CA ALA A 158 -10.57 -0.82 6.53
C ALA A 158 -9.97 -0.12 7.76
N LEU A 159 -9.69 1.19 7.69
CA LEU A 159 -9.22 1.98 8.83
C LEU A 159 -10.30 2.11 9.91
N VAL A 160 -11.55 2.36 9.53
CA VAL A 160 -12.69 2.39 10.46
C VAL A 160 -12.87 1.02 11.12
N GLY A 161 -12.79 -0.06 10.35
CA GLY A 161 -12.81 -1.43 10.84
C GLY A 161 -11.73 -1.69 11.89
N LYS A 162 -10.53 -1.11 11.75
CA LYS A 162 -9.40 -1.25 12.70
C LYS A 162 -9.48 -0.37 13.95
N ARG A 163 -10.46 0.52 14.07
CA ARG A 163 -10.53 1.49 15.19
C ARG A 163 -10.67 0.83 16.56
N HIS A 164 -11.34 -0.32 16.64
CA HIS A 164 -11.54 -1.05 17.90
C HIS A 164 -10.23 -1.53 18.52
N TYR A 165 -9.21 -1.86 17.72
CA TYR A 165 -7.89 -2.26 18.23
C TYR A 165 -7.25 -1.21 19.12
N LEU A 166 -7.46 0.08 18.84
CA LEU A 166 -6.95 1.15 19.69
C LEU A 166 -7.57 1.10 21.09
N PHE A 167 -8.88 0.86 21.16
CA PHE A 167 -9.59 0.74 22.44
C PHE A 167 -9.21 -0.55 23.18
N ASP A 168 -8.94 -1.64 22.46
CA ASP A 168 -8.48 -2.89 23.06
C ASP A 168 -7.09 -2.74 23.69
N VAL A 169 -6.16 -2.09 22.97
CA VAL A 169 -4.83 -1.79 23.49
C VAL A 169 -4.91 -0.89 24.73
N GLN A 170 -5.75 0.14 24.72
CA GLN A 170 -5.94 1.01 25.88
C GLN A 170 -6.48 0.25 27.09
N ARG A 171 -7.52 -0.59 26.90
CA ARG A 171 -8.09 -1.41 27.98
C ARG A 171 -7.06 -2.38 28.55
N ASN A 172 -6.30 -3.06 27.70
CA ASN A 172 -5.26 -4.00 28.11
C ASN A 172 -4.09 -3.31 28.82
N ASN A 173 -3.68 -2.13 28.36
CA ASN A 173 -2.61 -1.37 29.01
C ASN A 173 -3.01 -0.90 30.42
N ILE A 174 -4.24 -0.42 30.59
CA ILE A 174 -4.78 -0.05 31.91
C ILE A 174 -4.86 -1.27 32.83
N ALA A 175 -5.39 -2.39 32.34
CA ALA A 175 -5.47 -3.63 33.11
C ALA A 175 -4.08 -4.12 33.56
N MET A 176 -3.11 -4.15 32.65
CA MET A 176 -1.72 -4.52 32.96
C MET A 176 -1.08 -3.57 33.97
N THR A 177 -1.29 -2.26 33.83
CA THR A 177 -0.75 -1.25 34.75
C THR A 177 -1.30 -1.44 36.17
N LEU A 178 -2.60 -1.73 36.31
CA LEU A 178 -3.21 -2.03 37.61
C LEU A 178 -2.61 -3.29 38.24
N GLU A 179 -2.40 -4.33 37.43
CA GLU A 179 -1.77 -5.60 37.83
C GLU A 179 -0.31 -5.43 38.26
N VAL A 180 0.44 -4.54 37.62
CA VAL A 180 1.82 -4.18 38.01
C VAL A 180 1.81 -3.46 39.36
N TYR A 181 0.99 -2.43 39.51
CA TYR A 181 0.89 -1.71 40.79
C TYR A 181 0.46 -2.60 41.96
N TYR A 182 -0.42 -3.57 41.71
CA TYR A 182 -0.81 -4.55 42.71
C TYR A 182 0.38 -5.43 43.13
N ARG A 183 1.13 -5.98 42.16
CA ARG A 183 2.33 -6.78 42.44
C ARG A 183 3.43 -5.97 43.13
N GLU A 184 3.65 -4.73 42.72
CA GLU A 184 4.62 -3.83 43.36
C GLU A 184 4.28 -3.59 44.83
N ARG A 185 3.01 -3.36 45.16
CA ARG A 185 2.57 -3.18 46.55
C ARG A 185 2.81 -4.43 47.39
N LEU A 186 2.50 -5.62 46.87
CA LEU A 186 2.79 -6.89 47.54
C LEU A 186 4.29 -7.13 47.71
N HIS A 187 5.08 -6.88 46.66
CA HIS A 187 6.53 -7.02 46.71
C HIS A 187 7.15 -6.04 47.71
N ARG A 188 6.67 -4.80 47.78
CA ARG A 188 7.14 -3.83 48.77
C ARG A 188 6.93 -4.33 50.19
N VAL A 189 5.73 -4.81 50.52
CA VAL A 189 5.45 -5.39 51.84
C VAL A 189 6.36 -6.59 52.12
N TYR A 190 6.52 -7.50 51.15
CA TYR A 190 7.42 -8.65 51.27
C TYR A 190 8.88 -8.22 51.54
N THR A 191 9.40 -7.25 50.79
CA THR A 191 10.77 -6.76 50.97
C THR A 191 10.97 -6.08 52.32
N GLU A 192 10.00 -5.32 52.81
CA GLU A 192 10.07 -4.68 54.13
C GLU A 192 10.12 -5.72 55.24
N VAL A 193 9.25 -6.74 55.20
CA VAL A 193 9.26 -7.84 56.19
C VAL A 193 10.59 -8.59 56.16
N LYS A 194 11.09 -8.91 54.96
CA LYS A 194 12.38 -9.56 54.80
C LYS A 194 13.52 -8.70 55.36
N ASN A 195 13.54 -7.39 55.07
CA ASN A 195 14.56 -6.48 55.60
C ASN A 195 14.59 -6.46 57.14
N ARG A 196 13.43 -6.55 57.81
CA ARG A 196 13.38 -6.66 59.28
C ARG A 196 14.00 -7.96 59.78
N LEU A 197 13.72 -9.08 59.11
CA LEU A 197 14.26 -10.39 59.48
C LEU A 197 15.77 -10.47 59.23
N ASP A 198 16.22 -10.01 58.06
CA ASP A 198 17.63 -9.96 57.68
C ASP A 198 18.41 -9.03 58.62
N TYR A 199 17.80 -7.94 59.10
CA TYR A 199 18.38 -7.09 60.14
C TYR A 199 18.62 -7.86 61.44
N GLN A 200 17.66 -8.65 61.91
CA GLN A 200 17.84 -9.44 63.13
C GLN A 200 18.94 -10.51 62.97
N ILE A 201 18.96 -11.22 61.84
CA ILE A 201 19.98 -12.23 61.55
C ILE A 201 21.37 -11.60 61.45
N SER A 202 21.49 -10.45 60.78
CA SER A 202 22.78 -9.74 60.66
C SER A 202 23.27 -9.24 62.02
N MET A 203 22.39 -8.72 62.88
CA MET A 203 22.73 -8.34 64.26
C MET A 203 23.21 -9.55 65.07
N GLN A 204 22.54 -10.70 64.99
CA GLN A 204 22.99 -11.92 65.65
C GLN A 204 24.35 -12.40 65.14
N ASN A 205 24.56 -12.37 63.82
CA ASN A 205 25.84 -12.76 63.20
C ASN A 205 26.97 -11.78 63.53
N MET A 206 26.67 -10.49 63.73
CA MET A 206 27.63 -9.51 64.21
C MET A 206 28.00 -9.77 65.67
N MET A 207 27.02 -10.04 66.54
CA MET A 207 27.29 -10.35 67.95
C MET A 207 28.15 -11.59 68.10
N ARG A 208 27.80 -12.69 67.41
CA ARG A 208 28.62 -13.91 67.38
C ARG A 208 30.04 -13.65 66.87
N ARG A 209 30.20 -12.81 65.83
CA ARG A 209 31.53 -12.41 65.33
C ARG A 209 32.32 -11.63 66.37
N LYS A 210 31.71 -10.64 67.03
CA LYS A 210 32.38 -9.89 68.10
C LYS A 210 32.77 -10.76 69.30
N GLU A 211 31.92 -11.71 69.68
CA GLU A 211 32.24 -12.69 70.72
C GLU A 211 33.43 -13.57 70.32
N GLN A 212 33.45 -14.07 69.09
CA GLN A 212 34.58 -14.82 68.54
C GLN A 212 35.86 -13.99 68.50
N ASP A 213 35.81 -12.75 67.99
CA ASP A 213 36.96 -11.86 67.94
C ASP A 213 37.46 -11.51 69.36
N HIS A 214 36.55 -11.29 70.31
CA HIS A 214 36.91 -11.05 71.71
C HIS A 214 37.55 -12.29 72.34
N MET A 215 37.00 -13.48 72.09
CA MET A 215 37.55 -14.75 72.55
C MET A 215 38.95 -14.99 71.97
N ILE A 216 39.16 -14.77 70.67
CA ILE A 216 40.47 -14.89 70.02
C ILE A 216 41.47 -13.93 70.66
N ASN A 217 41.11 -12.65 70.81
CA ASN A 217 41.96 -11.64 71.45
C ASN A 217 42.25 -11.96 72.92
N TRP A 218 41.29 -12.54 73.66
CA TRP A 218 41.46 -12.94 75.06
C TRP A 218 42.41 -14.14 75.18
N VAL A 219 42.25 -15.15 74.31
CA VAL A 219 43.14 -16.32 74.22
C VAL A 219 44.54 -15.87 73.82
N GLU A 220 44.70 -15.02 72.81
CA GLU A 220 45.99 -14.49 72.40
C GLU A 220 46.70 -13.75 73.54
N LYS A 221 45.99 -12.86 74.25
CA LYS A 221 46.53 -12.19 75.44
C LYS A 221 46.93 -13.15 76.55
N HIS A 222 46.11 -14.17 76.86
CA HIS A 222 46.43 -15.17 77.88
C HIS A 222 47.60 -16.06 77.46
N VAL A 223 47.70 -16.45 76.19
CA VAL A 223 48.82 -17.23 75.65
C VAL A 223 50.10 -16.40 75.74
N VAL A 224 50.12 -15.16 75.25
CA VAL A 224 51.29 -14.26 75.37
C VAL A 224 51.70 -14.05 76.83
N GLN A 225 50.73 -13.87 77.73
CA GLN A 225 50.99 -13.73 79.16
C GLN A 225 51.54 -15.01 79.80
N SER A 226 51.00 -16.19 79.44
CA SER A 226 51.48 -17.49 79.93
C SER A 226 52.89 -17.80 79.42
N ILE A 227 53.21 -17.46 78.16
CA ILE A 227 54.56 -17.57 77.60
C ILE A 227 55.49 -16.60 78.31
N SER A 228 55.08 -15.38 78.66
CA SER A 228 55.95 -14.45 79.41
C SER A 228 56.29 -14.95 80.82
N ALA A 229 55.34 -15.61 81.52
CA ALA A 229 55.56 -16.21 82.83
C ALA A 229 56.28 -17.57 82.79
N GLN A 230 56.10 -18.35 81.71
CA GLN A 230 56.90 -19.54 81.44
C GLN A 230 58.32 -19.17 80.98
N GLN A 231 58.51 -18.07 80.25
CA GLN A 231 59.83 -17.54 79.89
C GLN A 231 60.60 -17.06 81.12
N GLU A 232 59.97 -16.56 82.19
CA GLU A 232 60.67 -16.30 83.45
C GLU A 232 61.07 -17.59 84.21
N LYS A 233 60.41 -18.73 83.94
CA LYS A 233 60.76 -20.05 84.51
C LYS A 233 61.73 -20.86 83.64
N GLU A 234 61.70 -20.70 82.32
CA GLU A 234 62.57 -21.40 81.35
C GLU A 234 63.84 -20.59 81.02
N LYS A 235 63.88 -19.26 81.22
CA LYS A 235 65.14 -18.47 81.15
C LYS A 235 66.17 -18.82 82.22
N MET A 236 65.87 -19.75 83.13
CA MET A 236 66.80 -20.40 84.07
C MET A 236 66.85 -21.92 83.85
N GLY A 237 66.68 -22.41 82.62
CA GLY A 237 66.79 -23.83 82.31
C GLY A 237 66.65 -24.15 80.83
N SER A 238 67.81 -24.32 80.18
CA SER A 238 68.05 -25.06 78.94
C SER A 238 67.41 -24.56 77.65
N ASP A 239 68.28 -23.94 76.85
CA ASP A 239 68.44 -24.22 75.42
C ASP A 239 68.20 -25.71 75.08
N ASP A 240 67.37 -25.99 74.07
CA ASP A 240 67.76 -26.89 72.99
C ASP A 240 66.84 -26.81 71.75
N ASN A 241 67.45 -26.32 70.67
CA ASN A 241 67.39 -26.77 69.28
C ASN A 241 66.12 -27.48 68.73
N SER A 242 65.46 -26.82 67.78
CA SER A 242 65.39 -27.34 66.41
C SER A 242 65.23 -26.22 65.38
N ALA A 243 66.28 -25.98 64.60
CA ALA A 243 66.26 -25.31 63.30
C ALA A 243 66.59 -26.37 62.21
N PRO A 244 66.55 -26.06 60.89
CA PRO A 244 65.79 -25.05 60.12
C PRO A 244 65.03 -25.74 58.94
N VAL A 245 64.32 -25.10 58.00
CA VAL A 245 64.86 -24.62 56.70
C VAL A 245 63.77 -23.83 55.93
N THR A 246 64.23 -22.73 55.35
CA THR A 246 63.61 -21.76 54.44
C THR A 246 63.36 -22.27 53.01
N SER A 247 62.37 -21.68 52.32
CA SER A 247 62.59 -21.16 50.96
C SER A 247 61.88 -19.83 50.73
N CYS A 248 62.70 -18.77 50.58
CA CYS A 248 62.61 -17.49 49.86
C CYS A 248 61.27 -17.11 49.18
N SER A 249 60.82 -15.85 49.08
CA SER A 249 61.45 -14.52 49.14
C SER A 249 60.36 -13.43 49.11
N TRP A 250 60.62 -12.25 49.71
CA TRP A 250 59.90 -10.97 49.52
C TRP A 250 60.20 -10.35 48.11
N PRO A 251 59.64 -9.18 47.66
CA PRO A 251 58.70 -8.21 48.28
C PRO A 251 57.58 -7.60 47.36
N LEU A 252 56.57 -7.03 48.03
CA LEU A 252 55.77 -5.79 47.79
C LEU A 252 55.59 -5.10 46.40
N LEU A 253 54.31 -4.69 46.21
CA LEU A 253 53.73 -3.48 45.57
C LEU A 253 53.32 -3.47 44.06
N TYR A 254 51.99 -3.46 43.88
CA TYR A 254 51.15 -2.62 42.99
C TYR A 254 51.59 -2.34 41.53
N THR A 255 50.84 -2.88 40.56
CA THR A 255 49.93 -2.16 39.62
C THR A 255 49.61 -3.03 38.39
N GLY A 256 48.34 -3.00 37.96
CA GLY A 256 47.92 -2.87 36.56
C GLY A 256 48.19 -3.97 35.51
N SER A 257 47.09 -4.36 34.85
CA SER A 257 46.98 -4.55 33.40
C SER A 257 47.23 -5.93 32.77
N ALA A 258 46.15 -6.41 32.14
CA ALA A 258 46.07 -7.09 30.84
C ALA A 258 46.36 -8.60 30.67
N ARG A 259 45.34 -9.24 30.06
CA ARG A 259 45.35 -10.45 29.19
C ARG A 259 45.67 -11.79 29.87
N SER A 260 45.16 -12.94 29.45
CA SER A 260 44.13 -13.39 28.51
C SER A 260 44.22 -14.92 28.51
N ALA A 261 43.09 -15.60 28.32
CA ALA A 261 42.92 -16.95 27.77
C ALA A 261 42.98 -18.19 28.71
N ALA A 262 41.81 -18.84 28.74
CA ALA A 262 41.54 -20.29 28.64
C ALA A 262 41.98 -21.21 29.79
N ALA A 263 41.27 -22.27 30.18
CA ALA A 263 39.91 -22.79 29.97
C ALA A 263 39.84 -23.97 30.96
N SER A 264 38.78 -24.16 31.76
CA SER A 264 37.81 -25.26 31.66
C SER A 264 36.90 -25.12 32.91
N ILE A 265 35.62 -24.72 32.77
CA ILE A 265 34.42 -25.58 32.61
C ILE A 265 33.83 -26.05 33.96
N LEU A 266 32.56 -25.60 34.18
CA LEU A 266 31.52 -25.96 35.17
C LEU A 266 31.63 -25.27 36.56
N GLN A 267 30.64 -24.55 37.10
CA GLN A 267 29.22 -24.40 36.76
C GLN A 267 28.58 -23.34 37.69
N GLU A 268 28.21 -22.16 37.17
CA GLU A 268 27.21 -21.18 37.66
C GLU A 268 27.08 -20.16 36.49
N GLY A 269 25.92 -19.89 35.91
CA GLY A 269 24.78 -19.26 36.55
C GLY A 269 24.79 -17.75 36.26
N ASN A 270 24.40 -17.31 35.05
CA ASN A 270 23.88 -15.95 34.88
C ASN A 270 22.95 -15.79 33.66
N LEU A 271 21.82 -15.12 33.92
CA LEU A 271 20.81 -14.66 32.97
C LEU A 271 21.27 -13.36 32.26
N PRO A 272 20.82 -13.08 31.02
CA PRO A 272 21.18 -11.85 30.32
C PRO A 272 20.30 -10.65 30.71
N LEU A 273 20.96 -9.50 30.88
CA LEU A 273 20.38 -8.17 30.89
C LEU A 273 20.01 -7.70 29.46
N TYR A 274 18.84 -7.08 29.36
CA TYR A 274 18.26 -6.16 28.37
C TYR A 274 18.93 -5.93 26.99
N PRO A 275 18.16 -5.94 25.88
CA PRO A 275 18.60 -5.44 24.58
C PRO A 275 18.41 -3.92 24.44
N GLU A 276 19.49 -3.21 24.08
CA GLU A 276 19.41 -1.92 23.40
C GLU A 276 19.01 -2.16 21.93
N ASN A 277 17.79 -1.77 21.56
CA ASN A 277 17.32 -1.80 20.18
C ASN A 277 17.20 -0.38 19.62
N ASN A 278 18.16 -0.03 18.77
CA ASN A 278 18.00 0.62 17.47
C ASN A 278 16.71 1.44 17.24
N PHE A 279 16.79 2.75 17.51
CA PHE A 279 15.73 3.73 17.22
C PHE A 279 15.93 4.48 15.88
N LYS A 280 16.54 3.88 14.85
CA LYS A 280 16.68 4.52 13.52
C LYS A 280 16.61 3.52 12.37
N ARG A 281 15.41 3.04 12.00
CA ARG A 281 15.14 2.55 10.63
C ARG A 281 13.66 2.26 10.28
N LEU A 282 12.71 3.13 10.65
CA LEU A 282 11.33 3.04 10.11
C LEU A 282 10.69 4.42 9.92
N LEU A 283 11.28 5.22 9.03
CA LEU A 283 10.60 6.31 8.32
C LEU A 283 11.19 6.39 6.91
N ARG A 284 10.60 5.61 6.01
CA ARG A 284 10.50 5.87 4.57
C ARG A 284 9.13 5.36 4.13
#